data_AF-A0AAJ0FVP5-F1
#
_entry.id   AF-A0AAJ0FVP5-F1
#
_cell.length_a   1.000
_cell.length_b   1.000
_cell.length_c   1.000
_cell.angle_alpha   90.00
_cell.angle_beta   90.00
_cell.angle_gamma   90.00
#
_symmetry.space_group_name_H-M   'P 1'
#
loop_
_entity.id
_entity.type
_entity.pdbx_description
1 polymer ?
#
loop_
_entity_poly.entity_id
_entity_poly.type
_entity_poly.pdbx_seq_one_letter_code
_entity_poly.pdbx_strand_id
1 'polypeptide(L)'
;MTTHLGPLAHGVIRDDAKRFFEKSLESIYDVWVDLSREATLQPNEILDDRHLDGAFTTLDQHIASLDPLKARLGAIQLTNLMAVLKTRIKTDRQSGQIVAKKRSDSVAIDAYVRARGQQSDNNARYQAVKQVRMSKRWLDLTRGSPLLAVVHTPKAEQIVSDIRFSNKKLIQLGIKVQEQYPPELAAAADYLAAIGESRPDATKRSAHLAYMRKLLSSNTPDTTRTANAANITNTPNSSNSAKLSEDDLNFDPFIEIEAGSDRSS
;
A
#
# COMPACT_ATOMS: atom_id res chain seq x y z
N MET A 1 12.23 -26.73 -8.64
CA MET A 1 13.32 -25.74 -8.47
C MET A 1 13.03 -24.87 -7.26
N THR A 2 13.69 -25.14 -6.14
CA THR A 2 13.66 -24.33 -4.92
C THR A 2 14.38 -23.01 -5.20
N THR A 3 13.62 -21.94 -5.39
CA THR A 3 14.19 -20.60 -5.59
C THR A 3 14.94 -20.21 -4.31
N HIS A 4 16.27 -20.06 -4.38
CA HIS A 4 17.09 -19.58 -3.27
C HIS A 4 16.82 -18.09 -3.03
N LEU A 5 15.71 -17.79 -2.34
CA LEU A 5 15.31 -16.43 -1.96
C LEU A 5 16.06 -15.92 -0.71
N GLY A 6 16.70 -16.81 0.05
CA GLY A 6 17.48 -16.45 1.25
C GLY A 6 18.59 -15.43 0.96
N PRO A 7 19.51 -15.68 0.00
CA PRO A 7 20.55 -14.71 -0.38
C PRO A 7 19.98 -13.41 -0.95
N LEU A 8 18.80 -13.47 -1.58
CA LEU A 8 18.12 -12.28 -2.10
C LEU A 8 17.54 -11.43 -0.98
N ALA A 9 16.99 -12.05 0.07
CA ALA A 9 16.40 -11.37 1.22
C ALA A 9 17.45 -10.61 2.07
N HIS A 10 18.69 -11.10 2.09
CA HIS A 10 19.79 -10.40 2.75
C HIS A 10 20.04 -9.02 2.11
N GLY A 11 20.14 -7.97 2.92
CA GLY A 11 20.38 -6.60 2.46
C GLY A 11 19.18 -5.92 1.77
N VAL A 12 17.99 -6.53 1.78
CA VAL A 12 16.73 -5.86 1.37
C VAL A 12 16.27 -4.87 2.44
N ILE A 13 16.53 -5.20 3.70
CA ILE A 13 16.36 -4.33 4.86
C ILE A 13 17.72 -3.83 5.33
N ARG A 14 17.73 -2.68 5.99
CA ARG A 14 18.93 -2.13 6.62
C ARG A 14 19.34 -2.98 7.84
N ASP A 15 20.64 -3.17 8.04
CA ASP A 15 21.16 -3.85 9.23
C ASP A 15 20.83 -3.08 10.53
N ASP A 16 20.72 -1.74 10.43
CA ASP A 16 20.36 -0.85 11.53
C ASP A 16 18.87 -0.48 11.55
N ALA A 17 17.99 -1.26 10.92
CA ALA A 17 16.58 -0.94 10.69
C ALA A 17 15.83 -0.36 11.91
N LYS A 18 15.93 -1.00 13.07
CA LYS A 18 15.27 -0.54 14.32
C LYS A 18 15.77 0.84 14.75
N ARG A 19 17.11 1.02 14.78
CA ARG A 19 17.74 2.28 15.17
C ARG A 19 17.45 3.40 14.16
N PHE A 20 17.43 3.06 12.87
CA PHE A 20 17.07 3.99 11.81
C PHE A 20 15.61 4.44 11.97
N PHE A 21 14.68 3.51 12.16
CA PHE A 21 13.27 3.81 12.36
C PHE A 21 13.05 4.71 13.60
N GLU A 22 13.71 4.40 14.71
CA GLU A 22 13.63 5.20 15.94
C GLU A 22 14.12 6.64 15.73
N LYS A 23 15.26 6.82 15.05
CA LYS A 23 15.80 8.15 14.74
C LYS A 23 14.90 8.95 13.79
N SER A 24 14.25 8.26 12.85
CA SER A 24 13.36 8.86 11.85
C SER A 24 11.91 8.95 12.31
N LEU A 25 11.58 8.50 13.53
CA LEU A 25 10.21 8.27 13.98
C LEU A 25 9.29 9.47 13.80
N GLU A 26 9.76 10.67 14.15
CA GLU A 26 8.96 11.89 14.02
C GLU A 26 8.67 12.22 12.56
N SER A 27 9.67 12.14 11.70
CA SER A 27 9.49 12.37 10.26
C SER A 27 8.60 11.32 9.62
N ILE A 28 8.72 10.04 10.03
CA ILE A 28 7.85 8.97 9.55
C ILE A 28 6.41 9.26 9.98
N TYR A 29 6.20 9.62 11.25
CA TYR A 29 4.88 9.96 11.78
C TYR A 29 4.25 11.12 11.02
N ASP A 30 4.97 12.24 10.90
CA ASP A 30 4.44 13.47 10.29
C ASP A 30 4.07 13.22 8.82
N VAL A 31 4.97 12.59 8.04
CA VAL A 31 4.69 12.23 6.63
C VAL A 31 3.51 11.27 6.53
N TRP A 32 3.49 10.20 7.33
CA TRP A 32 2.44 9.19 7.24
C TRP A 32 1.07 9.75 7.63
N VAL A 33 1.01 10.56 8.68
CA VAL A 33 -0.23 11.16 9.16
C VAL A 33 -0.77 12.18 8.15
N ASP A 34 0.07 13.06 7.63
CA ASP A 34 -0.34 14.04 6.64
C ASP A 34 -0.81 13.35 5.35
N LEU A 35 -0.05 12.37 4.86
CA LEU A 35 -0.41 11.58 3.69
C LEU A 35 -1.73 10.82 3.90
N SER A 36 -1.91 10.18 5.06
CA SER A 36 -3.12 9.42 5.37
C SER A 36 -4.34 10.34 5.48
N ARG A 37 -4.19 11.54 6.02
CA ARG A 37 -5.26 12.54 6.11
C ARG A 37 -5.75 12.98 4.73
N GLU A 38 -4.85 13.11 3.77
CA GLU A 38 -5.17 13.61 2.42
C GLU A 38 -5.60 12.51 1.44
N ALA A 39 -5.11 11.28 1.63
CA ALA A 39 -5.26 10.21 0.65
C ALA A 39 -6.02 8.97 1.17
N THR A 40 -6.75 9.08 2.28
CA THR A 40 -7.63 8.01 2.79
C THR A 40 -9.09 8.36 2.57
N LEU A 41 -9.82 7.50 1.86
CA LEU A 41 -11.27 7.64 1.70
C LEU A 41 -11.99 7.00 2.89
N GLN A 42 -12.82 7.77 3.58
CA GLN A 42 -13.61 7.23 4.69
C GLN A 42 -14.80 6.41 4.18
N PRO A 43 -15.19 5.30 4.86
CA PRO A 43 -16.24 4.39 4.39
C PRO A 43 -17.60 5.06 4.11
N ASN A 44 -17.91 6.17 4.78
CA ASN A 44 -19.21 6.86 4.70
C ASN A 44 -19.13 8.25 4.06
N GLU A 45 -17.95 8.68 3.60
CA GLU A 45 -17.79 10.00 2.99
C GLU A 45 -18.32 9.98 1.57
N ILE A 46 -19.05 11.01 1.13
CA ILE A 46 -19.52 11.10 -0.27
C ILE A 46 -18.31 11.28 -1.16
N LEU A 47 -18.13 10.40 -2.15
CA LEU A 47 -17.03 10.50 -3.10
C LEU A 47 -17.35 11.61 -4.12
N ASP A 48 -16.87 12.82 -3.86
CA ASP A 48 -16.80 13.88 -4.89
C ASP A 48 -15.50 13.71 -5.68
N ASP A 49 -15.59 13.88 -7.00
CA ASP A 49 -14.46 13.90 -7.92
C ASP A 49 -13.34 14.84 -7.44
N ARG A 50 -13.67 16.00 -6.83
CA ARG A 50 -12.66 16.93 -6.33
C ARG A 50 -11.80 16.37 -5.20
N HIS A 51 -12.40 15.63 -4.26
CA HIS A 51 -11.65 15.02 -3.16
C HIS A 51 -10.76 13.89 -3.69
N LEU A 52 -11.29 13.09 -4.61
CA LEU A 52 -10.53 12.01 -5.23
C LEU A 52 -9.36 12.53 -6.07
N ASP A 53 -9.56 13.61 -6.83
CA ASP A 53 -8.51 14.24 -7.63
C ASP A 53 -7.41 14.83 -6.75
N GLY A 54 -7.79 15.47 -5.64
CA GLY A 54 -6.84 15.96 -4.63
C GLY A 54 -6.00 14.84 -4.04
N ALA A 55 -6.64 13.74 -3.62
CA ALA A 55 -5.95 12.56 -3.07
C ALA A 55 -4.93 11.98 -4.06
N PHE A 56 -5.32 11.77 -5.33
CA PHE A 56 -4.39 11.29 -6.35
C PHE A 56 -3.25 12.26 -6.65
N THR A 57 -3.53 13.57 -6.66
CA THR A 57 -2.51 14.60 -6.86
C THR A 57 -1.47 14.59 -5.73
N THR A 58 -1.92 14.55 -4.47
CA THR A 58 -1.03 14.43 -3.30
C THR A 58 -0.16 13.18 -3.41
N LEU A 59 -0.75 12.04 -3.80
CA LEU A 59 -0.01 10.78 -3.94
C LEU A 59 1.06 10.83 -5.04
N ASP A 60 0.73 11.40 -6.20
CA ASP A 60 1.69 11.58 -7.29
C ASP A 60 2.87 12.46 -6.88
N GLN A 61 2.62 13.53 -6.12
CA GLN A 61 3.68 14.38 -5.58
C GLN A 61 4.59 13.63 -4.61
N HIS A 62 4.02 12.80 -3.73
CA HIS A 62 4.80 11.97 -2.83
C HIS A 62 5.63 10.93 -3.58
N ILE A 63 5.03 10.24 -4.54
CA ILE A 63 5.68 9.22 -5.39
C ILE A 63 6.85 9.83 -6.18
N ALA A 64 6.68 11.05 -6.69
CA ALA A 64 7.71 11.76 -7.44
C ALA A 64 8.81 12.38 -6.55
N SER A 65 8.70 12.26 -5.23
CA SER A 65 9.66 12.85 -4.30
C SER A 65 11.04 12.20 -4.42
N LEU A 66 12.09 13.03 -4.29
CA LEU A 66 13.48 12.54 -4.15
C LEU A 66 13.74 11.90 -2.78
N ASP A 67 12.86 12.12 -1.81
CA ASP A 67 12.91 11.44 -0.51
C ASP A 67 12.33 10.02 -0.64
N PRO A 68 13.15 8.96 -0.48
CA PRO A 68 12.69 7.58 -0.63
C PRO A 68 11.57 7.22 0.36
N LEU A 69 11.55 7.84 1.54
CA LEU A 69 10.49 7.61 2.52
C LEU A 69 9.14 8.07 1.96
N LYS A 70 9.07 9.31 1.46
CA LYS A 70 7.85 9.87 0.86
C LYS A 70 7.43 9.08 -0.37
N ALA A 71 8.38 8.74 -1.25
CA ALA A 71 8.09 7.99 -2.47
C ALA A 71 7.47 6.63 -2.16
N ARG A 72 8.04 5.87 -1.21
CA ARG A 72 7.55 4.54 -0.84
C ARG A 72 6.21 4.59 -0.11
N LEU A 73 6.03 5.52 0.83
CA LEU A 73 4.76 5.66 1.55
C LEU A 73 3.65 6.14 0.61
N GLY A 74 3.93 7.09 -0.30
CA GLY A 74 3.01 7.50 -1.35
C GLY A 74 2.62 6.34 -2.27
N ALA A 75 3.59 5.52 -2.69
CA ALA A 75 3.33 4.36 -3.52
C ALA A 75 2.41 3.34 -2.82
N ILE A 76 2.64 3.07 -1.54
CA ILE A 76 1.79 2.15 -0.77
C ILE A 76 0.39 2.73 -0.58
N GLN A 77 0.28 4.00 -0.21
CA GLN A 77 -1.01 4.64 0.00
C GLN A 77 -1.83 4.73 -1.29
N LEU A 78 -1.19 4.86 -2.47
CA LEU A 78 -1.87 4.73 -3.75
C LEU A 78 -2.51 3.34 -3.92
N THR A 79 -1.83 2.28 -3.50
CA THR A 79 -2.39 0.92 -3.56
C THR A 79 -3.62 0.79 -2.66
N ASN A 80 -3.55 1.34 -1.44
CA ASN A 80 -4.66 1.33 -0.48
C ASN A 80 -5.86 2.11 -1.02
N LEU A 81 -5.63 3.33 -1.51
CA LEU A 81 -6.67 4.17 -2.13
C LEU A 81 -7.35 3.45 -3.30
N MET A 82 -6.58 2.84 -4.19
CA MET A 82 -7.10 2.06 -5.32
C MET A 82 -7.92 0.85 -4.86
N ALA A 83 -7.53 0.17 -3.78
CA ALA A 83 -8.28 -0.96 -3.22
C ALA A 83 -9.64 -0.52 -2.65
N VAL A 84 -9.67 0.58 -1.90
CA VAL A 84 -10.91 1.16 -1.35
C VAL A 84 -11.82 1.64 -2.47
N LEU A 85 -11.28 2.38 -3.45
CA LEU A 85 -12.05 2.88 -4.58
C LEU A 85 -12.68 1.75 -5.40
N LYS A 86 -11.93 0.68 -5.69
CA LYS A 86 -12.46 -0.50 -6.39
C LYS A 86 -13.60 -1.18 -5.63
N THR A 87 -13.44 -1.31 -4.31
CA THR A 87 -14.46 -1.89 -3.43
C THR A 87 -15.73 -1.04 -3.47
N ARG A 88 -15.58 0.28 -3.39
CA ARG A 88 -16.70 1.22 -3.47
C ARG A 88 -17.43 1.17 -4.81
N ILE A 89 -16.70 1.20 -5.93
CA ILE A 89 -17.28 1.03 -7.28
C ILE A 89 -18.06 -0.28 -7.40
N LYS A 90 -17.56 -1.37 -6.78
CA LYS A 90 -18.25 -2.66 -6.75
C LYS A 90 -19.56 -2.57 -5.96
N THR A 91 -19.55 -1.96 -4.78
CA THR A 91 -20.74 -1.74 -3.94
C THR A 91 -21.78 -0.86 -4.66
N ASP A 92 -21.35 0.26 -5.24
CA ASP A 92 -22.23 1.19 -5.97
C ASP A 92 -22.85 0.54 -7.21
N ARG A 93 -22.14 -0.40 -7.85
CA ARG A 93 -22.72 -1.21 -8.92
C ARG A 93 -23.77 -2.18 -8.40
N GLN A 94 -23.51 -2.84 -7.27
CA GLN A 94 -24.45 -3.79 -6.67
C GLN A 94 -25.74 -3.10 -6.20
N SER A 95 -25.65 -1.84 -5.76
CA SER A 95 -26.81 -1.01 -5.40
C SER A 95 -27.48 -0.33 -6.60
N GLY A 96 -26.99 -0.54 -7.83
CA GLY A 96 -27.54 0.04 -9.05
C GLY A 96 -27.22 1.52 -9.29
N GLN A 97 -26.36 2.12 -8.47
CA GLN A 97 -25.93 3.52 -8.60
C GLN A 97 -24.94 3.72 -9.77
N ILE A 98 -24.23 2.66 -10.19
CA ILE A 98 -23.34 2.68 -11.36
C ILE A 98 -23.79 1.63 -12.38
N VAL A 99 -24.15 2.09 -13.59
CA VAL A 99 -24.57 1.23 -14.72
C VAL A 99 -23.38 0.89 -15.66
N ALA A 100 -22.17 1.37 -15.36
CA ALA A 100 -21.01 1.17 -16.21
C ALA A 100 -20.66 -0.31 -16.40
N LYS A 101 -20.61 -0.76 -17.67
CA LYS A 101 -20.20 -2.13 -18.07
C LYS A 101 -18.71 -2.43 -17.87
N LYS A 102 -17.88 -1.41 -17.58
CA LYS A 102 -16.43 -1.55 -17.37
C LYS A 102 -16.14 -2.29 -16.05
N ARG A 103 -15.06 -3.08 -15.99
CA ARG A 103 -14.57 -3.67 -14.72
C ARG A 103 -14.18 -2.57 -13.72
N SER A 104 -14.35 -2.81 -12.42
CA SER A 104 -14.08 -1.82 -11.36
C SER A 104 -12.65 -1.28 -11.41
N ASP A 105 -11.67 -2.15 -11.70
CA ASP A 105 -10.26 -1.78 -11.88
C ASP A 105 -10.07 -0.77 -13.03
N SER A 106 -10.78 -0.98 -14.14
CA SER A 106 -10.68 -0.06 -15.28
C SER A 106 -11.25 1.32 -14.95
N VAL A 107 -12.36 1.36 -14.18
CA VAL A 107 -12.98 2.61 -13.74
C VAL A 107 -12.07 3.35 -12.76
N ALA A 108 -11.46 2.64 -11.81
CA ALA A 108 -10.50 3.23 -10.87
C ALA A 108 -9.26 3.79 -11.59
N ILE A 109 -8.73 3.09 -12.60
CA ILE A 109 -7.62 3.60 -13.43
C ILE A 109 -8.05 4.82 -14.25
N ASP A 110 -9.25 4.81 -14.83
CA ASP A 110 -9.76 5.97 -15.58
C ASP A 110 -9.90 7.20 -14.66
N ALA A 111 -10.36 7.01 -13.42
CA ALA A 111 -10.41 8.08 -12.41
C ALA A 111 -9.01 8.61 -12.07
N TYR A 112 -8.03 7.73 -11.89
CA TYR A 112 -6.65 8.13 -11.65
C TYR A 112 -6.05 8.90 -12.84
N VAL A 113 -6.24 8.44 -14.08
CA VAL A 113 -5.79 9.16 -15.29
C VAL A 113 -6.45 10.53 -15.40
N ARG A 114 -7.75 10.62 -15.09
CA ARG A 114 -8.50 11.88 -15.07
C ARG A 114 -7.90 12.85 -14.05
N ALA A 115 -7.65 12.41 -12.82
CA ALA A 115 -7.07 13.23 -11.77
C ALA A 115 -5.70 13.83 -12.15
N ARG A 116 -4.92 13.11 -12.97
CA ARG A 116 -3.62 13.59 -13.48
C ARG A 116 -3.75 14.62 -14.61
N GLY A 117 -4.95 14.86 -15.13
CA GLY A 117 -5.18 15.75 -16.28
C GLY A 117 -4.61 15.21 -17.60
N GLN A 118 -4.33 13.90 -17.69
CA GLN A 118 -3.62 13.29 -18.83
C GLN A 118 -4.55 12.56 -19.81
N GLN A 119 -5.83 12.90 -19.85
CA GLN A 119 -6.83 12.14 -20.62
C GLN A 119 -6.61 12.17 -22.14
N SER A 120 -5.93 13.19 -22.64
CA SER A 120 -5.57 13.36 -24.06
C SER A 120 -4.26 12.68 -24.44
N ASP A 121 -3.50 12.15 -23.49
CA ASP A 121 -2.26 11.43 -23.75
C ASP A 121 -2.53 9.93 -23.96
N ASN A 122 -2.19 9.45 -25.16
CA ASN A 122 -2.35 8.06 -25.57
C ASN A 122 -1.63 7.06 -24.65
N ASN A 123 -0.59 7.49 -23.95
CA ASN A 123 0.19 6.67 -23.02
C ASN A 123 -0.22 6.83 -21.55
N ALA A 124 -1.08 7.78 -21.21
CA ALA A 124 -1.39 8.11 -19.82
C ALA A 124 -1.92 6.91 -19.03
N ARG A 125 -2.81 6.14 -19.66
CA ARG A 125 -3.38 4.93 -19.05
C ARG A 125 -2.32 3.86 -18.81
N TYR A 126 -1.39 3.67 -19.75
CA TYR A 126 -0.28 2.73 -19.57
C TYR A 126 0.63 3.16 -18.41
N GLN A 127 0.97 4.44 -18.31
CA GLN A 127 1.79 4.96 -17.20
C GLN A 127 1.08 4.82 -15.85
N ALA A 128 -0.22 5.13 -15.79
CA ALA A 128 -1.02 4.95 -14.59
C ALA A 128 -1.05 3.47 -14.13
N VAL A 129 -1.25 2.54 -15.06
CA VAL A 129 -1.20 1.09 -14.75
C VAL A 129 0.18 0.67 -14.26
N LYS A 130 1.25 1.13 -14.91
CA LYS A 130 2.62 0.86 -14.48
C LYS A 130 2.88 1.37 -13.07
N GLN A 131 2.46 2.60 -12.77
CA GLN A 131 2.60 3.21 -11.45
C GLN A 131 1.86 2.40 -10.39
N VAL A 132 0.58 2.07 -10.62
CA VAL A 132 -0.22 1.25 -9.69
C VAL A 132 0.40 -0.14 -9.49
N ARG A 133 0.97 -0.74 -10.54
CA ARG A 133 1.68 -2.03 -10.43
C ARG A 133 2.93 -1.91 -9.57
N MET A 134 3.76 -0.88 -9.77
CA MET A 134 4.95 -0.63 -8.95
C MET A 134 4.58 -0.36 -7.48
N SER A 135 3.55 0.44 -7.27
CA SER A 135 2.95 0.71 -5.96
C SER A 135 2.51 -0.57 -5.24
N LYS A 136 1.79 -1.44 -5.94
CA LYS A 136 1.36 -2.74 -5.38
C LYS A 136 2.55 -3.61 -4.99
N ARG A 137 3.61 -3.62 -5.81
CA ARG A 137 4.82 -4.39 -5.55
C ARG A 137 5.53 -3.94 -4.26
N TRP A 138 5.50 -2.65 -3.93
CA TRP A 138 5.96 -2.17 -2.63
C TRP A 138 5.15 -2.79 -1.49
N LEU A 139 3.82 -2.74 -1.57
CA LEU A 139 2.94 -3.31 -0.55
C LEU A 139 3.09 -4.83 -0.40
N ASP A 140 3.26 -5.55 -1.51
CA ASP A 140 3.49 -7.00 -1.52
C ASP A 140 4.81 -7.37 -0.83
N LEU A 141 5.88 -6.58 -1.07
CA LEU A 141 7.18 -6.77 -0.42
C LEU A 141 7.10 -6.53 1.10
N THR A 142 6.35 -5.51 1.53
CA THR A 142 6.16 -5.22 2.97
C THR A 142 5.08 -6.05 3.63
N ARG A 143 4.50 -7.02 2.91
CA ARG A 143 3.47 -7.94 3.42
C ARG A 143 2.25 -7.24 4.01
N GLY A 144 1.90 -6.08 3.45
CA GLY A 144 0.75 -5.32 3.90
C GLY A 144 1.03 -4.36 5.07
N SER A 145 2.25 -4.26 5.58
CA SER A 145 2.61 -3.28 6.63
C SER A 145 3.29 -2.07 5.99
N PRO A 146 2.60 -0.94 5.76
CA PRO A 146 3.12 0.17 4.96
C PRO A 146 4.42 0.77 5.50
N LEU A 147 4.48 0.90 6.82
CA LEU A 147 5.58 1.60 7.50
C LEU A 147 6.88 0.79 7.51
N LEU A 148 6.86 -0.52 7.22
CA LEU A 148 8.08 -1.29 7.05
C LEU A 148 8.84 -0.91 5.76
N ALA A 149 8.21 -0.23 4.81
CA ALA A 149 8.87 0.24 3.58
C ALA A 149 10.02 1.22 3.86
N VAL A 150 9.98 1.94 5.00
CA VAL A 150 10.95 3.00 5.32
C VAL A 150 12.35 2.44 5.63
N VAL A 151 12.43 1.19 6.13
CA VAL A 151 13.70 0.55 6.48
C VAL A 151 14.30 -0.28 5.34
N HIS A 152 13.69 -0.24 4.15
CA HIS A 152 14.22 -0.94 2.98
C HIS A 152 15.40 -0.20 2.35
N THR A 153 16.31 -0.95 1.74
CA THR A 153 17.50 -0.42 1.08
C THR A 153 17.26 -0.15 -0.41
N PRO A 154 18.21 0.49 -1.14
CA PRO A 154 18.14 0.59 -2.60
C PRO A 154 18.06 -0.77 -3.32
N LYS A 155 18.49 -1.87 -2.70
CA LYS A 155 18.30 -3.22 -3.25
C LYS A 155 16.81 -3.56 -3.39
N ALA A 156 15.98 -3.15 -2.42
CA ALA A 156 14.54 -3.32 -2.50
C ALA A 156 13.93 -2.56 -3.69
N GLU A 157 14.40 -1.33 -3.96
CA GLU A 157 13.96 -0.52 -5.10
C GLU A 157 14.27 -1.21 -6.44
N GLN A 158 15.47 -1.78 -6.58
CA GLN A 158 15.84 -2.55 -7.77
C GLN A 158 14.91 -3.76 -7.98
N ILE A 159 14.58 -4.48 -6.91
CA ILE A 159 13.68 -5.65 -6.99
C ILE A 159 12.24 -5.23 -7.31
N VAL A 160 11.74 -4.17 -6.67
CA VAL A 160 10.38 -3.66 -6.89
C VAL A 160 10.24 -3.09 -8.31
N SER A 161 11.27 -2.45 -8.85
CA SER A 161 11.26 -1.90 -10.21
C SER A 161 11.52 -2.93 -11.31
N ASP A 162 12.14 -4.09 -11.01
CA ASP A 162 12.36 -5.14 -12.01
C ASP A 162 11.05 -5.91 -12.32
N ILE A 163 10.42 -5.54 -13.43
CA ILE A 163 9.20 -6.18 -13.93
C ILE A 163 9.37 -7.67 -14.25
N ARG A 164 10.60 -8.16 -14.47
CA ARG A 164 10.89 -9.58 -14.71
C ARG A 164 10.88 -10.38 -13.42
N PHE A 165 11.01 -9.72 -12.27
CA PHE A 165 10.88 -10.36 -10.98
C PHE A 165 9.39 -10.59 -10.68
N SER A 166 8.91 -11.81 -10.91
CA SER A 166 7.48 -12.16 -10.80
C SER A 166 6.89 -11.78 -9.43
N ASN A 167 5.63 -11.34 -9.41
CA ASN A 167 4.93 -10.98 -8.16
C ASN A 167 4.88 -12.15 -7.16
N LYS A 168 4.73 -13.40 -7.61
CA LYS A 168 4.77 -14.58 -6.74
C LYS A 168 6.10 -14.70 -5.98
N LYS A 169 7.24 -14.49 -6.67
CA LYS A 169 8.56 -14.45 -6.03
C LYS A 169 8.70 -13.26 -5.09
N LEU A 170 8.11 -12.11 -5.42
CA LEU A 170 8.10 -10.91 -4.56
C LEU A 170 7.35 -11.14 -3.25
N ILE A 171 6.19 -11.77 -3.32
CA ILE A 171 5.40 -12.14 -2.15
C ILE A 171 6.18 -13.13 -1.26
N GLN A 172 6.85 -14.13 -1.86
CA GLN A 172 7.70 -15.07 -1.13
C GLN A 172 8.94 -14.39 -0.51
N LEU A 173 9.55 -13.46 -1.24
CA LEU A 173 10.65 -12.65 -0.72
C LEU A 173 10.19 -11.81 0.47
N GLY A 174 9.02 -11.17 0.38
CA GLY A 174 8.42 -10.41 1.47
C GLY A 174 8.24 -11.23 2.74
N ILE A 175 7.83 -12.51 2.63
CA ILE A 175 7.77 -13.43 3.79
C ILE A 175 9.15 -13.59 4.42
N LYS A 176 10.17 -13.84 3.60
CA LYS A 176 11.57 -14.01 4.07
C LYS A 176 12.20 -12.75 4.61
N VAL A 177 11.78 -11.59 4.12
CA VAL A 177 12.18 -10.29 4.65
C VAL A 177 11.48 -10.03 5.99
N GLN A 178 10.21 -10.42 6.11
CA GLN A 178 9.45 -10.25 7.34
C GLN A 178 10.05 -11.02 8.53
N GLU A 179 10.60 -12.21 8.27
CA GLU A 179 11.34 -13.02 9.25
C GLU A 179 12.59 -12.30 9.82
N GLN A 180 13.09 -11.25 9.16
CA GLN A 180 14.29 -10.51 9.58
C GLN A 180 13.98 -9.25 10.39
N TYR A 181 12.71 -8.82 10.47
CA TYR A 181 12.38 -7.64 11.27
C TYR A 181 12.44 -7.94 12.76
N PRO A 182 13.03 -7.05 13.56
CA PRO A 182 12.83 -7.06 15.00
C PRO A 182 11.33 -6.98 15.32
N PRO A 183 10.79 -7.81 16.23
CA PRO A 183 9.37 -7.80 16.58
C PRO A 183 8.86 -6.43 17.02
N GLU A 184 9.70 -5.66 17.71
CA GLU A 184 9.34 -4.31 18.17
C GLU A 184 9.16 -3.32 17.01
N LEU A 185 9.98 -3.47 15.97
CA LEU A 185 9.88 -2.65 14.77
C LEU A 185 8.57 -2.96 14.03
N ALA A 186 8.24 -4.24 13.89
CA ALA A 186 6.96 -4.66 13.30
C ALA A 186 5.77 -4.10 14.08
N ALA A 187 5.79 -4.23 15.42
CA ALA A 187 4.73 -3.71 16.28
C ALA A 187 4.58 -2.17 16.17
N ALA A 188 5.68 -1.43 16.15
CA ALA A 188 5.66 0.03 16.01
C ALA A 188 5.15 0.45 14.62
N ALA A 189 5.57 -0.25 13.57
CA ALA A 189 5.11 -0.01 12.20
C ALA A 189 3.60 -0.28 12.04
N ASP A 190 3.10 -1.39 12.58
CA ASP A 190 1.69 -1.76 12.52
C ASP A 190 0.82 -0.80 13.34
N TYR A 191 1.28 -0.35 14.52
CA TYR A 191 0.59 0.67 15.30
C TYR A 191 0.45 1.99 14.52
N LEU A 192 1.52 2.44 13.87
CA LEU A 192 1.50 3.67 13.09
C LEU A 192 0.63 3.55 11.83
N ALA A 193 0.62 2.37 11.19
CA ALA A 193 -0.29 2.08 10.08
C ALA A 193 -1.76 2.29 10.51
N ALA A 194 -2.16 1.72 11.64
CA ALA A 194 -3.51 1.83 12.18
C ALA A 194 -3.93 3.28 12.49
N ILE A 195 -2.99 4.13 12.92
CA ILE A 195 -3.27 5.57 13.12
C ILE A 195 -3.70 6.22 11.80
N GLY A 196 -3.02 5.91 10.69
CA GLY A 196 -3.33 6.45 9.37
C GLY A 196 -4.73 6.08 8.88
N GLU A 197 -5.19 4.87 9.19
CA GLU A 197 -6.53 4.38 8.80
C GLU A 197 -7.66 5.11 9.56
N SER A 198 -7.39 5.57 10.79
CA SER A 198 -8.40 6.12 11.71
C SER A 198 -8.69 7.62 11.61
N ARG A 199 -8.20 8.30 10.55
CA ARG A 199 -8.10 9.77 10.43
C ARG A 199 -7.34 10.37 11.64
N PRO A 200 -6.03 10.62 11.49
CA PRO A 200 -5.18 10.97 12.63
C PRO A 200 -5.63 12.25 13.35
N ASP A 201 -5.74 12.17 14.66
CA ASP A 201 -5.90 13.33 15.54
C ASP A 201 -4.53 13.91 15.89
N ALA A 202 -4.22 15.09 15.34
CA ALA A 202 -2.94 15.76 15.53
C ALA A 202 -2.66 16.09 17.02
N THR A 203 -3.69 16.24 17.85
CA THR A 203 -3.53 16.53 19.28
C THR A 203 -2.89 15.35 20.04
N LYS A 204 -2.93 14.15 19.47
CA LYS A 204 -2.37 12.92 20.07
C LYS A 204 -0.94 12.63 19.62
N ARG A 205 -0.31 13.49 18.80
CA ARG A 205 1.06 13.28 18.28
C ARG A 205 2.06 12.88 19.37
N SER A 206 2.16 13.66 20.44
CA SER A 206 3.11 13.38 21.52
C SER A 206 2.85 12.04 22.21
N ALA A 207 1.58 11.66 22.38
CA ALA A 207 1.20 10.39 22.98
C ALA A 207 1.55 9.21 22.04
N HIS A 208 1.26 9.33 20.74
CA HIS A 208 1.60 8.31 19.75
C HIS A 208 3.12 8.10 19.65
N LEU A 209 3.90 9.19 19.59
CA LEU A 209 5.36 9.12 19.56
C LEU A 209 5.93 8.48 20.83
N ALA A 210 5.41 8.84 22.01
CA ALA A 210 5.83 8.23 23.27
C ALA A 210 5.53 6.72 23.31
N TYR A 211 4.35 6.30 22.84
CA TYR A 211 3.98 4.89 22.77
C TYR A 211 4.88 4.11 21.79
N MET A 212 5.16 4.64 20.61
CA MET A 212 6.06 4.00 19.65
C MET A 212 7.49 3.88 20.18
N ARG A 213 8.02 4.91 20.85
CA ARG A 213 9.34 4.83 21.52
C ARG A 213 9.37 3.74 22.57
N LYS A 214 8.29 3.59 23.34
CA LYS A 214 8.14 2.49 24.31
C LYS A 214 8.15 1.13 23.63
N LEU A 215 7.43 0.95 22.52
CA LEU A 215 7.47 -0.29 21.74
C LEU A 215 8.87 -0.59 21.23
N LEU A 216 9.55 0.39 20.64
CA LEU A 216 10.91 0.22 20.12
C LEU A 216 11.92 -0.06 21.24
N SER A 217 11.67 0.41 22.46
CA SER A 217 12.56 0.21 23.61
C SER A 217 12.31 -1.10 24.36
N SER A 218 11.21 -1.82 24.10
CA SER A 218 10.95 -3.08 24.81
C SER A 218 11.86 -4.19 24.27
N ASN A 219 12.36 -5.05 25.17
CA ASN A 219 13.06 -6.29 24.80
C ASN A 219 12.10 -7.48 24.98
N THR A 220 10.84 -7.31 24.58
CA THR A 220 9.81 -8.33 24.80
C THR A 220 9.74 -9.25 23.59
N PRO A 221 10.15 -10.53 23.72
CA PRO A 221 9.84 -11.53 22.71
C PRO A 221 8.33 -11.71 22.62
N ASP A 222 7.88 -11.85 21.39
CA ASP A 222 6.52 -12.01 20.90
C ASP A 222 5.52 -12.70 21.86
N THR A 223 4.42 -12.02 22.15
CA THR A 223 3.13 -12.62 22.51
C THR A 223 2.10 -11.50 22.54
N THR A 224 1.61 -11.07 21.38
CA THR A 224 0.23 -10.57 21.21
C THR A 224 -0.01 -10.15 19.76
N ARG A 225 -0.02 -11.11 18.84
CA ARG A 225 -0.57 -10.91 17.50
C ARG A 225 -2.10 -11.10 17.43
N THR A 226 -2.78 -11.17 18.58
CA THR A 226 -4.24 -11.45 18.62
C THR A 226 -5.05 -10.73 19.73
N ALA A 227 -4.46 -9.89 20.59
CA ALA A 227 -5.24 -9.29 21.70
C ALA A 227 -5.57 -7.79 21.55
N ASN A 228 -4.84 -7.01 20.76
CA ASN A 228 -5.04 -5.56 20.73
C ASN A 228 -6.08 -5.06 19.71
N ALA A 229 -6.68 -5.95 18.92
CA ALA A 229 -7.90 -5.64 18.16
C ALA A 229 -9.16 -5.63 19.06
N ALA A 230 -9.09 -6.16 20.29
CA ALA A 230 -10.25 -6.32 21.17
C ALA A 230 -10.54 -5.12 22.09
N ASN A 231 -9.64 -4.12 22.17
CA ASN A 231 -9.81 -2.98 23.10
C ASN A 231 -10.21 -1.66 22.42
N ILE A 232 -10.59 -1.70 21.14
CA ILE A 232 -11.19 -0.57 20.42
C ILE A 232 -12.55 -1.01 19.82
N THR A 233 -13.43 -1.64 20.60
CA THR A 233 -14.83 -1.84 20.19
C THR A 233 -15.77 -1.98 21.40
N ASN A 234 -16.39 -0.87 21.80
CA ASN A 234 -17.84 -0.83 22.07
C ASN A 234 -18.37 0.02 20.90
N THR A 235 -19.14 -0.41 19.89
CA THR A 235 -20.29 -1.33 19.74
C THR A 235 -20.61 -1.41 18.21
N PRO A 236 -21.60 -2.18 17.71
CA PRO A 236 -21.66 -3.62 17.46
C PRO A 236 -21.53 -4.06 15.97
N ASN A 237 -21.12 -5.32 15.77
CA ASN A 237 -21.41 -6.24 14.65
C ASN A 237 -21.51 -5.74 13.20
N SER A 238 -20.58 -6.23 12.35
CA SER A 238 -20.93 -7.16 11.26
C SER A 238 -19.68 -7.89 10.78
N SER A 239 -19.66 -9.19 11.04
CA SER A 239 -18.66 -10.14 10.57
C SER A 239 -18.73 -10.26 9.05
N ASN A 240 -17.63 -9.98 8.36
CA ASN A 240 -17.32 -10.60 7.07
C ASN A 240 -15.80 -10.70 6.92
N SER A 241 -15.26 -11.78 7.47
CA SER A 241 -13.97 -12.31 7.07
C SER A 241 -14.05 -12.74 5.60
N ALA A 242 -13.66 -11.86 4.68
CA ALA A 242 -13.41 -12.26 3.32
C ALA A 242 -12.15 -13.14 3.32
N LYS A 243 -12.35 -14.46 3.33
CA LYS A 243 -11.35 -15.40 2.86
C LYS A 243 -11.00 -14.99 1.43
N LEU A 244 -9.82 -14.43 1.24
CA LEU A 244 -9.20 -14.34 -0.08
C LEU A 244 -9.08 -15.77 -0.59
N SER A 245 -9.87 -16.08 -1.63
CA SER A 245 -9.86 -17.39 -2.26
C SER A 245 -8.52 -17.61 -2.96
N GLU A 246 -8.08 -18.87 -3.08
CA GLU A 246 -6.86 -19.22 -3.82
C GLU A 246 -6.90 -18.79 -5.29
N ASP A 247 -8.08 -18.43 -5.83
CA ASP A 247 -8.26 -17.90 -7.17
C ASP A 247 -7.75 -16.45 -7.34
N ASP A 248 -7.64 -15.65 -6.26
CA ASP A 248 -7.08 -14.28 -6.30
C ASP A 248 -5.54 -14.27 -6.36
N LEU A 249 -4.90 -15.41 -6.11
CA LEU A 249 -3.44 -15.54 -6.04
C LEU A 249 -2.80 -16.00 -7.37
N ASN A 250 -3.60 -16.32 -8.38
CA ASN A 250 -3.08 -16.99 -9.59
C ASN A 250 -3.61 -16.46 -10.93
N PHE A 251 -4.25 -15.28 -10.97
CA PHE A 251 -4.70 -14.70 -12.23
C PHE A 251 -3.92 -13.44 -12.60
N ASP A 252 -3.17 -13.50 -13.71
CA ASP A 252 -2.67 -12.32 -14.44
C ASP A 252 -3.65 -12.07 -15.60
N PRO A 253 -4.60 -11.10 -15.49
CA PRO A 253 -5.63 -10.90 -16.50
C PRO A 253 -5.14 -10.23 -17.79
N PHE A 254 -3.82 -10.13 -18.00
CA PHE A 254 -3.25 -9.23 -19.01
C PHE A 254 -2.33 -9.89 -20.04
N ILE A 255 -2.40 -11.22 -20.21
CA ILE A 255 -1.93 -11.87 -21.44
C ILE A 255 -3.07 -11.78 -22.45
N GLU A 256 -3.21 -10.63 -23.11
CA GLU A 256 -3.75 -10.50 -24.47
C GLU A 256 -3.56 -9.04 -24.90
N ILE A 257 -2.35 -8.75 -25.37
CA ILE A 257 -2.17 -7.77 -26.44
C ILE A 257 -1.52 -8.55 -27.57
N GLU A 258 -2.30 -9.42 -28.22
CA GLU A 258 -1.94 -9.88 -29.55
C GLU A 258 -2.24 -8.73 -30.52
N ALA A 259 -1.16 -8.20 -31.10
CA ALA A 259 -1.23 -7.33 -32.25
C ALA A 259 -1.76 -8.12 -33.46
N GLY A 260 -3.09 -8.17 -33.59
CA GLY A 260 -3.76 -8.56 -34.82
C GLY A 260 -3.76 -7.39 -35.79
N SER A 261 -2.70 -7.27 -36.60
CA SER A 261 -2.73 -6.50 -37.83
C SER A 261 -1.86 -7.17 -38.87
N ASP A 262 -2.37 -8.25 -39.45
CA ASP A 262 -2.09 -8.60 -40.85
C ASP A 262 -3.18 -9.55 -41.37
N ARG A 263 -4.08 -8.99 -42.19
CA ARG A 263 -4.66 -9.60 -43.41
C ARG A 263 -5.73 -8.69 -44.03
N SER A 264 -5.29 -8.02 -45.10
CA SER A 264 -5.94 -7.93 -46.42
C SER A 264 -7.25 -7.14 -46.57
N SER A 265 -7.14 -5.99 -47.24
CA SER A 265 -7.67 -5.79 -48.61
C SER A 265 -6.89 -4.67 -49.30
#